data_AF-A0A953KKF0-F1
#
_entry.id   AF-A0A953KKF0-F1
#
_cell.length_a   1.000
_cell.length_b   1.000
_cell.length_c   1.000
_cell.angle_alpha   90.00
_cell.angle_beta   90.00
_cell.angle_gamma   90.00
#
_symmetry.space_group_name_H-M   'P 1'
#
loop_
_entity.id
_entity.type
_entity.pdbx_description
1 polymer ?
#
loop_
_entity_poly.entity_id
_entity_poly.type
_entity_poly.pdbx_seq_one_letter_code
_entity_poly.pdbx_strand_id
1 'polypeptide(L)'
;MKIIIGRIGIGVIALFLTLQSCRDKQNNSTLEIVIRGTYAGRPLVFAPGVSYTYFDGSNITFTRSEFFISDIQLIDQNSHSLPVNGVYLCELQNHHISVSKAEEGYKIRIPVNYTGTFKGIRIGLGLPSDLNNSKPSDYQSTNILSDGEHYWAGWNSYVFSKTEGQLSNSNKNVLFAYHTGFNEAFITKEILKPITLLPDQTGSINIEFDHERLFGTSADYTNIYENNIVHNGIDFMIKFMNQFKNAFY
;
A
#
# COMPACT_ATOMS: atom_id res chain seq x y z
N MET A 1 18.89 72.13 -61.85
CA MET A 1 18.01 71.40 -62.80
C MET A 1 18.20 69.91 -62.57
N LYS A 2 17.08 69.21 -62.40
CA LYS A 2 16.85 67.76 -62.33
C LYS A 2 17.16 67.03 -61.01
N ILE A 3 16.08 66.41 -60.55
CA ILE A 3 15.79 65.65 -59.34
C ILE A 3 15.87 64.15 -59.72
N ILE A 4 15.75 63.28 -58.71
CA ILE A 4 15.25 61.89 -58.68
C ILE A 4 16.26 60.80 -59.14
N ILE A 5 16.40 59.58 -58.59
CA ILE A 5 15.62 58.66 -57.72
C ILE A 5 16.69 57.73 -57.07
N GLY A 6 16.79 57.50 -55.75
CA GLY A 6 15.97 56.57 -54.96
C GLY A 6 16.18 55.08 -55.35
N ARG A 7 17.04 54.35 -54.64
CA ARG A 7 17.01 52.88 -54.59
C ARG A 7 17.30 52.40 -53.17
N ILE A 8 16.23 52.27 -52.39
CA ILE A 8 16.20 51.55 -51.12
C ILE A 8 15.97 50.07 -51.48
N GLY A 9 17.00 49.25 -51.31
CA GLY A 9 16.86 47.80 -51.38
C GLY A 9 16.15 47.33 -50.10
N ILE A 10 14.90 46.93 -50.24
CA ILE A 10 14.11 46.30 -49.18
C ILE A 10 14.69 44.90 -48.96
N GLY A 11 15.50 44.74 -47.92
CA GLY A 11 15.89 43.43 -47.41
C GLY A 11 14.71 42.81 -46.69
N VAL A 12 14.09 41.79 -47.28
CA VAL A 12 13.09 40.95 -46.63
C VAL A 12 13.82 40.08 -45.61
N ILE A 13 13.82 40.51 -44.34
CA ILE A 13 14.21 39.66 -43.22
C ILE A 13 13.03 38.73 -42.95
N ALA A 14 13.11 37.51 -43.46
CA ALA A 14 12.22 36.43 -43.08
C ALA A 14 12.53 36.03 -41.63
N LEU A 15 11.73 36.57 -40.71
CA LEU A 15 11.75 36.19 -39.30
C LEU A 15 11.17 34.77 -39.19
N PHE A 16 12.05 33.77 -39.19
CA PHE A 16 11.72 32.41 -38.81
C PHE A 16 11.32 32.42 -37.32
N LEU A 17 10.02 32.57 -37.07
CA LEU A 17 9.39 32.25 -35.79
C LEU A 17 9.53 30.75 -35.57
N THR A 18 10.60 30.36 -34.88
CA THR A 18 10.72 29.04 -34.29
C THR A 18 9.64 28.93 -33.22
N LEU A 19 8.50 28.36 -33.59
CA LEU A 19 7.54 27.82 -32.64
C LEU A 19 8.22 26.68 -31.90
N GLN A 20 9.04 27.01 -30.90
CA GLN A 20 9.31 26.08 -29.81
C GLN A 20 8.00 25.91 -29.07
N SER A 21 7.19 24.95 -29.58
CA SER A 21 6.22 24.28 -28.76
C SER A 21 7.01 23.67 -27.61
N CYS A 22 7.10 24.39 -26.50
CA CYS A 22 7.35 23.81 -25.21
C CYS A 22 6.18 22.85 -24.99
N ARG A 23 6.32 21.61 -25.46
CA ARG A 23 5.57 20.51 -24.85
C ARG A 23 6.09 20.49 -23.42
N ASP A 24 5.30 21.00 -22.49
CA ASP A 24 5.53 20.78 -21.07
C ASP A 24 5.80 19.28 -20.93
N LYS A 25 7.06 18.93 -20.62
CA LYS A 25 7.40 17.54 -20.33
C LYS A 25 6.61 17.23 -19.08
N GLN A 26 5.55 16.44 -19.25
CA GLN A 26 4.77 15.96 -18.14
C GLN A 26 5.73 15.20 -17.24
N ASN A 27 5.86 15.65 -15.98
CA ASN A 27 6.80 15.09 -15.01
C ASN A 27 6.29 13.72 -14.52
N ASN A 28 6.24 12.75 -15.44
CA ASN A 28 5.75 11.41 -15.16
C ASN A 28 6.88 10.57 -14.59
N SER A 29 6.58 9.79 -13.57
CA SER A 29 7.44 8.75 -13.01
C SER A 29 6.57 7.58 -12.52
N THR A 30 7.20 6.53 -12.00
CA THR A 30 6.50 5.42 -11.34
C THR A 30 6.95 5.33 -9.89
N LEU A 31 5.99 5.35 -8.97
CA LEU A 31 6.20 4.96 -7.58
C LEU A 31 6.04 3.44 -7.46
N GLU A 32 7.08 2.75 -7.00
CA GLU A 32 7.01 1.34 -6.62
C GLU A 32 6.99 1.19 -5.09
N ILE A 33 5.87 0.73 -4.54
CA ILE A 33 5.78 0.34 -3.13
C ILE A 33 6.05 -1.16 -3.04
N VAL A 34 7.09 -1.55 -2.32
CA VAL A 34 7.46 -2.95 -2.11
C VAL A 34 7.14 -3.34 -0.67
N ILE A 35 6.16 -4.21 -0.48
CA ILE A 35 5.80 -4.76 0.84
C ILE A 35 6.50 -6.09 1.06
N ARG A 36 7.29 -6.17 2.14
CA ARG A 36 7.94 -7.40 2.59
C ARG A 36 7.31 -7.86 3.90
N GLY A 37 6.55 -8.95 3.83
CA GLY A 37 6.11 -9.65 5.03
C GLY A 37 7.30 -10.26 5.77
N THR A 38 7.38 -10.01 7.07
CA THR A 38 8.33 -10.65 7.98
C THR A 38 7.60 -11.20 9.21
N TYR A 39 8.27 -12.03 9.98
CA TYR A 39 7.87 -12.44 11.32
C TYR A 39 9.12 -12.44 12.20
N ALA A 40 9.15 -11.59 13.23
CA ALA A 40 10.29 -11.45 14.13
C ALA A 40 11.61 -11.20 13.35
N GLY A 41 11.54 -10.37 12.30
CA GLY A 41 12.66 -10.03 11.42
C GLY A 41 13.09 -11.10 10.40
N ARG A 42 12.43 -12.27 10.36
CA ARG A 42 12.66 -13.29 9.32
C ARG A 42 11.64 -13.14 8.20
N PRO A 43 11.96 -13.46 6.93
CA PRO A 43 10.96 -13.43 5.86
C PRO A 43 9.75 -14.29 6.19
N LEU A 44 8.55 -13.71 6.02
CA LEU A 44 7.29 -14.42 6.18
C LEU A 44 7.07 -15.31 4.96
N VAL A 45 6.76 -16.58 5.16
CA VAL A 45 6.62 -17.56 4.09
C VAL A 45 5.32 -18.35 4.26
N PHE A 46 4.51 -18.35 3.21
CA PHE A 46 3.25 -19.09 3.10
C PHE A 46 3.50 -20.41 2.35
N ALA A 47 4.16 -21.35 3.03
CA ALA A 47 4.45 -22.67 2.47
C ALA A 47 4.16 -23.77 3.49
N PRO A 48 3.70 -24.96 3.04
CA PRO A 48 3.51 -26.11 3.93
C PRO A 48 4.78 -26.43 4.72
N GLY A 49 4.62 -26.66 6.02
CA GLY A 49 5.72 -27.00 6.92
C GLY A 49 6.57 -25.81 7.40
N VAL A 50 6.27 -24.59 6.97
CA VAL A 50 6.90 -23.38 7.53
C VAL A 50 6.05 -22.85 8.68
N SER A 51 6.68 -22.73 9.86
CA SER A 51 6.08 -22.18 11.07
C SER A 51 7.03 -21.24 11.78
N TYR A 52 6.47 -20.40 12.65
CA TYR A 52 7.19 -19.46 13.50
C TYR A 52 6.86 -19.72 14.97
N THR A 53 7.77 -19.33 15.86
CA THR A 53 7.54 -19.43 17.30
C THR A 53 6.66 -18.27 17.74
N TYR A 54 5.54 -18.59 18.38
CA TYR A 54 4.64 -17.62 19.00
C TYR A 54 5.11 -17.26 20.41
N PHE A 55 4.51 -16.23 21.02
CA PHE A 55 4.94 -15.69 22.31
C PHE A 55 4.90 -16.69 23.47
N ASP A 56 3.99 -17.66 23.41
CA ASP A 56 3.84 -18.74 24.40
C ASP A 56 4.69 -19.99 24.10
N GLY A 57 5.51 -19.94 23.03
CA GLY A 57 6.29 -21.08 22.54
C GLY A 57 5.53 -22.02 21.60
N SER A 58 4.23 -21.79 21.33
CA SER A 58 3.48 -22.51 20.30
C SER A 58 4.03 -22.22 18.90
N ASN A 59 3.68 -23.06 17.92
CA ASN A 59 4.01 -22.84 16.51
C ASN A 59 2.84 -22.18 15.79
N ILE A 60 3.09 -21.03 15.18
CA ILE A 60 2.15 -20.32 14.32
C ILE A 60 2.49 -20.52 12.85
N THR A 61 1.49 -20.80 12.01
CA THR A 61 1.59 -20.81 10.55
C THR A 61 0.57 -19.83 9.97
N PHE A 62 0.83 -19.33 8.77
CA PHE A 62 -0.04 -18.38 8.09
C PHE A 62 -0.54 -18.96 6.78
N THR A 63 -1.83 -18.76 6.51
CA THR A 63 -2.48 -19.15 5.25
C THR A 63 -2.94 -17.96 4.44
N ARG A 64 -3.16 -16.80 5.09
CA ARG A 64 -3.60 -15.57 4.44
C ARG A 64 -3.05 -14.33 5.13
N SER A 65 -2.57 -13.37 4.33
CA SER A 65 -2.35 -11.99 4.76
C SER A 65 -2.70 -11.07 3.60
N GLU A 66 -3.89 -10.48 3.69
CA GLU A 66 -4.43 -9.58 2.69
C GLU A 66 -4.86 -8.28 3.35
N PHE A 67 -4.67 -7.15 2.66
CA PHE A 67 -5.10 -5.85 3.19
C PHE A 67 -5.20 -4.78 2.10
N PHE A 68 -6.11 -3.82 2.29
CA PHE A 68 -6.20 -2.65 1.43
C PHE A 68 -5.16 -1.59 1.81
N ILE A 69 -4.53 -1.02 0.78
CA ILE A 69 -3.83 0.26 0.84
C ILE A 69 -4.63 1.28 0.02
N SER A 70 -4.91 2.44 0.61
CA SER A 70 -5.58 3.58 -0.02
C SER A 70 -5.03 4.90 0.54
N ASP A 71 -5.62 6.05 0.18
CA ASP A 71 -5.22 7.40 0.65
C ASP A 71 -3.69 7.59 0.66
N ILE A 72 -3.05 7.27 -0.47
CA ILE A 72 -1.60 7.30 -0.61
C ILE A 72 -1.17 8.74 -0.84
N GLN A 73 -0.15 9.19 -0.12
CA GLN A 73 0.41 10.53 -0.26
C GLN A 73 1.93 10.46 -0.21
N LEU A 74 2.61 11.14 -1.13
CA LEU A 74 4.05 11.42 -1.03
C LEU A 74 4.26 12.60 -0.09
N ILE A 75 5.30 12.55 0.74
CA ILE A 75 5.64 13.64 1.65
C ILE A 75 6.88 14.33 1.12
N ASP A 76 6.75 15.60 0.72
CA ASP A 76 7.87 16.38 0.20
C ASP A 76 8.86 16.80 1.31
N GLN A 77 9.97 17.44 0.92
CA GLN A 77 10.99 17.92 1.87
C GLN A 77 10.46 18.99 2.84
N ASN A 78 9.40 19.71 2.47
CA ASN A 78 8.76 20.76 3.27
C ASN A 78 7.61 20.22 4.13
N SER A 79 7.38 18.89 4.14
CA SER A 79 6.26 18.23 4.84
C SER A 79 4.88 18.46 4.24
N HIS A 80 4.79 18.89 2.98
CA HIS A 80 3.53 18.89 2.27
C HIS A 80 3.19 17.48 1.76
N SER A 81 1.91 17.14 1.83
CA SER A 81 1.36 15.90 1.28
C SER A 81 0.95 16.11 -0.18
N LEU A 82 1.43 15.23 -1.06
CA LEU A 82 1.05 15.17 -2.47
C LEU A 82 0.25 13.88 -2.73
N PRO A 83 -1.03 13.96 -3.11
CA PRO A 83 -1.88 12.79 -3.23
C PRO A 83 -1.47 11.90 -4.41
N VAL A 84 -1.53 10.59 -4.21
CA VAL A 84 -1.33 9.55 -5.21
C VAL A 84 -2.63 8.74 -5.32
N ASN A 85 -3.27 8.81 -6.48
CA ASN A 85 -4.56 8.15 -6.69
C ASN A 85 -4.39 6.63 -6.80
N GLY A 86 -5.22 5.88 -6.08
CA GLY A 86 -5.32 4.43 -6.22
C GLY A 86 -5.83 3.74 -4.97
N VAL A 87 -6.37 2.55 -5.17
CA VAL A 87 -6.73 1.59 -4.12
C VAL A 87 -6.13 0.26 -4.55
N TYR A 88 -5.44 -0.40 -3.63
CA TYR A 88 -4.73 -1.65 -3.91
C TYR A 88 -5.06 -2.66 -2.83
N LEU A 89 -5.34 -3.90 -3.24
CA LEU A 89 -5.40 -5.05 -2.35
C LEU A 89 -4.04 -5.75 -2.39
N CYS A 90 -3.31 -5.71 -1.28
CA CYS A 90 -2.07 -6.47 -1.13
C CYS A 90 -2.40 -7.91 -0.73
N GLU A 91 -1.81 -8.89 -1.41
CA GLU A 91 -2.03 -10.32 -1.15
C GLU A 91 -0.68 -11.03 -1.04
N LEU A 92 -0.21 -11.25 0.19
CA LEU A 92 1.14 -11.78 0.42
C LEU A 92 1.23 -13.28 0.17
N GLN A 93 0.16 -14.05 0.38
CA GLN A 93 0.18 -15.51 0.33
C GLN A 93 0.69 -16.08 -1.00
N ASN A 94 0.45 -15.37 -2.11
CA ASN A 94 0.90 -15.79 -3.44
C ASN A 94 2.29 -15.24 -3.82
N HIS A 95 2.81 -14.27 -3.07
CA HIS A 95 4.07 -13.57 -3.33
C HIS A 95 5.17 -13.94 -2.35
N HIS A 96 4.83 -14.64 -1.27
CA HIS A 96 5.71 -15.01 -0.17
C HIS A 96 5.79 -16.53 -0.03
N ILE A 97 5.82 -17.28 -1.15
CA ILE A 97 5.81 -18.77 -1.15
C ILE A 97 7.17 -19.40 -0.81
N SER A 98 8.23 -18.59 -0.71
CA SER A 98 9.57 -19.01 -0.33
C SER A 98 10.32 -17.82 0.28
N VAL A 99 11.45 -18.07 0.95
CA VAL A 99 12.29 -17.01 1.54
C VAL A 99 12.69 -15.98 0.48
N SER A 100 13.19 -16.43 -0.68
CA SER A 100 13.59 -15.54 -1.77
C SER A 100 12.43 -14.72 -2.30
N LYS A 101 11.23 -15.30 -2.43
CA LYS A 101 10.03 -14.56 -2.88
C LYS A 101 9.54 -13.56 -1.83
N ALA A 102 9.59 -13.93 -0.56
CA ALA A 102 9.28 -13.03 0.53
C ALA A 102 10.23 -11.81 0.59
N GLU A 103 11.52 -12.01 0.31
CA GLU A 103 12.53 -10.95 0.20
C GLU A 103 12.35 -10.08 -1.07
N GLU A 104 11.84 -10.64 -2.18
CA GLU A 104 11.44 -9.86 -3.36
C GLU A 104 10.27 -8.91 -3.03
N GLY A 105 9.32 -9.38 -2.21
CA GLY A 105 8.16 -8.62 -1.73
C GLY A 105 7.02 -8.50 -2.75
N TYR A 106 5.86 -8.07 -2.26
CA TYR A 106 4.71 -7.70 -3.09
C TYR A 106 4.92 -6.28 -3.63
N LYS A 107 4.80 -6.08 -4.95
CA LYS A 107 5.13 -4.81 -5.62
C LYS A 107 3.89 -4.15 -6.19
N ILE A 108 3.58 -2.96 -5.70
CA ILE A 108 2.58 -2.06 -6.29
C ILE A 108 3.32 -1.04 -7.14
N ARG A 109 2.97 -0.91 -8.42
CA ARG A 109 3.53 0.11 -9.33
C ARG A 109 2.46 1.12 -9.70
N ILE A 110 2.72 2.39 -9.39
CA ILE A 110 1.76 3.47 -9.54
C ILE A 110 2.38 4.53 -10.45
N PRO A 111 1.85 4.75 -11.66
CA PRO A 111 2.20 5.92 -12.45
C PRO A 111 1.80 7.19 -11.68
N VAL A 112 2.74 8.13 -11.55
CA VAL A 112 2.50 9.41 -10.88
C VAL A 112 3.03 10.56 -11.74
N ASN A 113 2.45 11.75 -11.56
CA ASN A 113 2.84 12.98 -12.23
C ASN A 113 3.80 13.83 -11.37
N TYR A 114 4.57 13.17 -10.50
CA TYR A 114 5.54 13.80 -9.60
C TYR A 114 6.96 13.35 -9.95
N THR A 115 7.91 14.28 -9.81
CA THR A 115 9.36 14.03 -9.87
C THR A 115 10.04 14.82 -8.77
N GLY A 116 11.18 14.34 -8.28
CA GLY A 116 11.95 14.97 -7.21
C GLY A 116 12.25 14.01 -6.07
N THR A 117 12.72 14.57 -4.95
CA THR A 117 13.05 13.81 -3.74
C THR A 117 11.99 14.03 -2.67
N PHE A 118 11.43 12.95 -2.16
CA PHE A 118 10.45 12.90 -1.09
C PHE A 118 11.10 12.32 0.15
N LYS A 119 10.64 12.76 1.34
CA LYS A 119 11.17 12.23 2.60
C LYS A 119 10.45 10.96 3.06
N GLY A 120 9.29 10.65 2.47
CA GLY A 120 8.50 9.48 2.82
C GLY A 120 7.17 9.40 2.13
N ILE A 121 6.33 8.48 2.62
CA ILE A 121 4.94 8.31 2.21
C ILE A 121 4.03 8.30 3.43
N ARG A 122 2.77 8.65 3.21
CA ARG A 122 1.65 8.32 4.07
C ARG A 122 0.74 7.36 3.31
N ILE A 123 0.28 6.32 3.97
CA ILE A 123 -0.67 5.35 3.42
C ILE A 123 -1.84 5.17 4.38
N GLY A 124 -3.04 5.03 3.85
CA GLY A 124 -4.19 4.47 4.54
C GLY A 124 -4.13 2.94 4.52
N LEU A 125 -4.35 2.34 5.68
CA LEU A 125 -4.50 0.90 5.88
C LEU A 125 -5.99 0.63 6.06
N GLY A 126 -6.62 0.05 5.03
CA GLY A 126 -8.08 0.01 4.86
C GLY A 126 -8.57 0.97 3.79
N LEU A 127 -9.87 1.31 3.84
CA LEU A 127 -10.52 2.25 2.91
C LEU A 127 -11.07 3.48 3.66
N PRO A 128 -10.94 4.70 3.10
CA PRO A 128 -11.61 5.88 3.64
C PRO A 128 -13.14 5.71 3.55
N SER A 129 -13.87 6.45 4.38
CA SER A 129 -15.31 6.22 4.59
C SER A 129 -16.16 6.36 3.33
N ASP A 130 -15.80 7.27 2.42
CA ASP A 130 -16.47 7.45 1.13
C ASP A 130 -16.38 6.20 0.25
N LEU A 131 -15.24 5.51 0.25
CA LEU A 131 -15.06 4.23 -0.42
C LEU A 131 -15.67 3.07 0.37
N ASN A 132 -15.47 3.02 1.70
CA ASN A 132 -15.97 1.91 2.51
C ASN A 132 -17.50 1.83 2.55
N ASN A 133 -18.20 2.97 2.48
CA ASN A 133 -19.66 3.04 2.49
C ASN A 133 -20.30 2.70 1.14
N SER A 134 -19.50 2.46 0.09
CA SER A 134 -19.99 1.94 -1.18
C SER A 134 -20.25 0.43 -1.10
N LYS A 135 -20.66 -0.18 -2.21
CA LYS A 135 -20.81 -1.64 -2.34
C LYS A 135 -20.20 -2.14 -3.64
N PRO A 136 -19.84 -3.44 -3.75
CA PRO A 136 -19.21 -3.99 -4.94
C PRO A 136 -19.97 -3.74 -6.25
N SER A 137 -21.30 -3.73 -6.20
CA SER A 137 -22.15 -3.45 -7.37
C SER A 137 -22.07 -2.01 -7.89
N ASP A 138 -21.49 -1.08 -7.13
CA ASP A 138 -21.29 0.31 -7.54
C ASP A 138 -20.09 0.46 -8.48
N TYR A 139 -19.27 -0.59 -8.61
CA TYR A 139 -18.05 -0.60 -9.41
C TYR A 139 -18.14 -1.53 -10.61
N GLN A 140 -17.39 -1.20 -11.66
CA GLN A 140 -17.18 -2.09 -12.80
C GLN A 140 -16.37 -3.32 -12.36
N SER A 141 -16.57 -4.47 -13.01
CA SER A 141 -15.92 -5.74 -12.65
C SER A 141 -14.39 -5.74 -12.73
N THR A 142 -13.79 -4.71 -13.35
CA THR A 142 -12.33 -4.53 -13.42
C THR A 142 -11.77 -3.74 -12.23
N ASN A 143 -12.63 -3.13 -11.41
CA ASN A 143 -12.22 -2.42 -10.22
C ASN A 143 -12.03 -3.39 -9.05
N ILE A 144 -10.96 -3.22 -8.28
CA ILE A 144 -10.67 -4.05 -7.11
C ILE A 144 -11.81 -4.07 -6.08
N LEU A 145 -12.57 -2.98 -5.95
CA LEU A 145 -13.69 -2.87 -5.03
C LEU A 145 -14.96 -3.58 -5.53
N SER A 146 -14.97 -4.08 -6.77
CA SER A 146 -16.08 -4.89 -7.29
C SER A 146 -16.05 -6.35 -6.80
N ASP A 147 -14.97 -6.77 -6.14
CA ASP A 147 -14.86 -8.11 -5.56
C ASP A 147 -15.71 -8.21 -4.29
N GLY A 148 -16.63 -9.16 -4.29
CA GLY A 148 -17.50 -9.45 -3.15
C GLY A 148 -16.79 -10.20 -2.01
N GLU A 149 -15.64 -10.84 -2.25
CA GLU A 149 -14.94 -11.60 -1.21
C GLU A 149 -14.45 -10.71 -0.05
N HIS A 150 -14.19 -9.43 -0.31
CA HIS A 150 -13.76 -8.44 0.69
C HIS A 150 -14.88 -7.49 1.08
N TYR A 151 -16.14 -7.92 0.97
CA TYR A 151 -17.29 -7.12 1.38
C TYR A 151 -18.23 -7.88 2.33
N TRP A 152 -18.49 -7.28 3.49
CA TRP A 152 -19.48 -7.77 4.43
C TRP A 152 -20.84 -7.14 4.14
N ALA A 153 -21.65 -7.84 3.33
CA ALA A 153 -23.01 -7.38 3.01
C ALA A 153 -23.89 -7.17 4.25
N GLY A 154 -23.70 -7.95 5.32
CA GLY A 154 -24.44 -7.80 6.58
C GLY A 154 -24.09 -6.53 7.37
N TRP A 155 -22.94 -5.91 7.08
CA TRP A 155 -22.45 -4.72 7.78
C TRP A 155 -22.23 -3.52 6.88
N ASN A 156 -22.54 -3.64 5.58
CA ASN A 156 -22.30 -2.61 4.57
C ASN A 156 -20.88 -2.02 4.65
N SER A 157 -19.88 -2.89 4.81
CA SER A 157 -18.49 -2.49 4.98
C SER A 157 -17.57 -3.45 4.23
N TYR A 158 -16.50 -2.90 3.67
CA TYR A 158 -15.39 -3.71 3.19
C TYR A 158 -14.59 -4.30 4.35
N VAL A 159 -13.93 -5.42 4.06
CA VAL A 159 -12.94 -6.07 4.90
C VAL A 159 -11.58 -5.47 4.58
N PHE A 160 -11.08 -4.62 5.47
CA PHE A 160 -9.82 -3.89 5.33
C PHE A 160 -8.60 -4.80 5.36
N SER A 161 -8.63 -5.84 6.19
CA SER A 161 -7.57 -6.84 6.23
C SER A 161 -8.09 -8.22 6.60
N LYS A 162 -7.42 -9.26 6.13
CA LYS A 162 -7.61 -10.66 6.50
C LYS A 162 -6.26 -11.26 6.88
N THR A 163 -6.11 -11.66 8.14
CA THR A 163 -4.96 -12.40 8.63
C THR A 163 -5.44 -13.74 9.18
N GLU A 164 -5.01 -14.84 8.54
CA GLU A 164 -5.49 -16.18 8.87
C GLU A 164 -4.32 -17.15 8.96
N GLY A 165 -4.54 -18.21 9.74
CA GLY A 165 -3.54 -19.25 9.92
C GLY A 165 -3.93 -20.25 10.99
N GLN A 166 -2.90 -20.85 11.58
CA GLN A 166 -3.06 -21.88 12.58
C GLN A 166 -2.06 -21.67 13.72
N LEU A 167 -2.52 -21.83 14.96
CA LEU A 167 -1.67 -21.93 16.15
C LEU A 167 -1.73 -23.36 16.69
N SER A 168 -0.57 -23.96 16.93
CA SER A 168 -0.47 -25.35 17.39
C SER A 168 0.59 -25.54 18.46
N ASN A 169 0.31 -26.41 19.41
CA ASN A 169 1.28 -26.95 20.36
C ASN A 169 1.08 -28.48 20.47
N SER A 170 1.76 -29.13 21.41
CA SER A 170 1.69 -30.60 21.57
C SER A 170 0.29 -31.14 21.84
N ASN A 171 -0.63 -30.31 22.34
CA ASN A 171 -1.92 -30.74 22.88
C ASN A 171 -3.10 -30.17 22.09
N LYS A 172 -2.92 -29.05 21.41
CA LYS A 172 -4.00 -28.27 20.81
C LYS A 172 -3.59 -27.72 19.46
N ASN A 173 -4.54 -27.70 18.54
CA ASN A 173 -4.41 -27.06 17.24
C ASN A 173 -5.67 -26.21 17.00
N VAL A 174 -5.50 -24.93 16.68
CA VAL A 174 -6.58 -23.97 16.45
C VAL A 174 -6.32 -23.17 15.19
N LEU A 175 -7.30 -23.14 14.28
CA LEU A 175 -7.34 -22.18 13.18
C LEU A 175 -7.77 -20.82 13.69
N PHE A 176 -7.14 -19.76 13.19
CA PHE A 176 -7.51 -18.39 13.49
C PHE A 176 -7.80 -17.59 12.22
N ALA A 177 -8.70 -16.62 12.36
CA ALA A 177 -9.07 -15.68 11.32
C ALA A 177 -9.40 -14.32 11.95
N TYR A 178 -8.55 -13.33 11.68
CA TYR A 178 -8.74 -11.95 12.11
C TYR A 178 -9.01 -11.10 10.89
N HIS A 179 -10.26 -10.66 10.80
CA HIS A 179 -10.72 -9.80 9.74
C HIS A 179 -11.08 -8.45 10.33
N THR A 180 -10.69 -7.37 9.68
CA THR A 180 -11.00 -6.00 10.12
C THR A 180 -11.80 -5.27 9.06
N GLY A 181 -12.57 -4.27 9.47
CA GLY A 181 -13.39 -3.42 8.61
C GLY A 181 -14.05 -2.33 9.45
N PHE A 182 -15.07 -1.67 8.93
CA PHE A 182 -15.72 -0.48 9.48
C PHE A 182 -14.88 0.80 9.36
N ASN A 183 -15.56 1.94 9.33
CA ASN A 183 -14.91 3.25 9.13
C ASN A 183 -13.93 3.57 10.26
N GLU A 184 -14.25 3.17 11.49
CA GLU A 184 -13.45 3.40 12.69
C GLU A 184 -12.14 2.62 12.70
N ALA A 185 -12.03 1.55 11.91
CA ALA A 185 -10.81 0.76 11.78
C ALA A 185 -9.84 1.32 10.72
N PHE A 186 -10.25 2.33 9.94
CA PHE A 186 -9.37 2.99 8.99
C PHE A 186 -8.28 3.74 9.74
N ILE A 187 -7.02 3.48 9.40
CA ILE A 187 -5.89 4.14 10.05
C ILE A 187 -4.81 4.49 9.04
N THR A 188 -4.10 5.59 9.27
CA THR A 188 -2.99 6.00 8.41
C THR A 188 -1.64 5.74 9.07
N LYS A 189 -0.66 5.38 8.24
CA LYS A 189 0.74 5.18 8.62
C LYS A 189 1.64 6.07 7.76
N GLU A 190 2.50 6.84 8.43
CA GLU A 190 3.60 7.56 7.79
C GLU A 190 4.88 6.73 7.89
N ILE A 191 5.63 6.67 6.79
CA ILE A 191 6.89 5.95 6.66
C ILE A 191 7.90 6.91 6.06
N LEU A 192 8.83 7.38 6.90
CA LEU A 192 9.84 8.38 6.55
C LEU A 192 11.10 7.70 5.98
N LYS A 193 10.96 7.14 4.77
CA LYS A 193 12.07 6.61 3.98
C LYS A 193 12.20 7.46 2.71
N PRO A 194 13.38 8.02 2.39
CA PRO A 194 13.55 8.86 1.21
C PRO A 194 13.21 8.12 -0.09
N ILE A 195 12.55 8.83 -1.02
CA ILE A 195 12.19 8.33 -2.35
C ILE A 195 12.65 9.34 -3.38
N THR A 196 13.33 8.88 -4.42
CA THR A 196 13.69 9.72 -5.57
C THR A 196 12.90 9.28 -6.78
N LEU A 197 12.10 10.19 -7.34
CA LEU A 197 11.34 9.98 -8.56
C LEU A 197 11.96 10.80 -9.69
N LEU A 198 12.55 10.11 -10.68
CA LEU A 198 13.13 10.75 -11.86
C LEU A 198 12.16 10.62 -13.05
N PRO A 199 12.19 11.55 -14.02
CA PRO A 199 11.35 11.47 -15.22
C PRO A 199 11.51 10.13 -15.93
N ASP A 200 10.38 9.50 -16.26
CA ASP A 200 10.29 8.21 -16.96
C ASP A 200 11.02 7.05 -16.26
N GLN A 201 11.27 7.16 -14.95
CA GLN A 201 11.89 6.12 -14.13
C GLN A 201 11.00 5.65 -12.99
N THR A 202 11.36 4.50 -12.42
CA THR A 202 10.73 3.98 -11.20
C THR A 202 11.59 4.35 -9.99
N GLY A 203 11.00 5.06 -9.04
CA GLY A 203 11.56 5.17 -7.69
C GLY A 203 10.79 4.25 -6.75
N SER A 204 11.49 3.63 -5.81
CA SER A 204 10.91 2.63 -4.93
C SER A 204 11.03 2.98 -3.45
N ILE A 205 10.09 2.45 -2.67
CA ILE A 205 10.14 2.41 -1.21
C ILE A 205 9.88 0.99 -0.75
N ASN A 206 10.80 0.46 0.05
CA ASN A 206 10.66 -0.85 0.69
C ASN A 206 10.04 -0.66 2.08
N ILE A 207 8.95 -1.38 2.35
CA ILE A 207 8.22 -1.34 3.61
C ILE A 207 8.19 -2.74 4.18
N GLU A 208 8.69 -2.89 5.40
CA GLU A 208 8.63 -4.15 6.13
C GLU A 208 7.30 -4.22 6.87
N PHE A 209 6.66 -5.39 6.85
CA PHE A 209 5.41 -5.68 7.55
C PHE A 209 5.59 -6.89 8.47
N ASP A 210 5.88 -6.62 9.74
CA ASP A 210 6.21 -7.65 10.75
C ASP A 210 4.95 -8.24 11.39
N HIS A 211 4.65 -9.48 11.02
CA HIS A 211 3.45 -10.18 11.43
C HIS A 211 3.47 -10.60 12.89
N GLU A 212 4.63 -10.72 13.55
CA GLU A 212 4.65 -10.98 14.99
C GLU A 212 4.00 -9.81 15.75
N ARG A 213 4.28 -8.58 15.31
CA ARG A 213 3.75 -7.34 15.93
C ARG A 213 2.25 -7.18 15.77
N LEU A 214 1.62 -7.85 14.81
CA LEU A 214 0.15 -7.90 14.70
C LEU A 214 -0.49 -8.48 15.95
N PHE A 215 0.21 -9.40 16.60
CA PHE A 215 -0.37 -10.13 17.71
C PHE A 215 0.02 -9.55 19.07
N GLY A 216 0.95 -8.59 19.11
CA GLY A 216 1.33 -7.86 20.32
C GLY A 216 2.82 -7.89 20.59
N THR A 217 3.17 -8.09 21.87
CA THR A 217 4.53 -8.13 22.40
C THR A 217 4.68 -9.32 23.35
N SER A 218 5.90 -9.63 23.78
CA SER A 218 6.12 -10.68 24.78
C SER A 218 5.44 -10.42 26.13
N ALA A 219 5.11 -9.15 26.46
CA ALA A 219 4.43 -8.78 27.70
C ALA A 219 2.90 -8.79 27.59
N ASP A 220 2.36 -8.50 26.41
CA ASP A 220 0.92 -8.47 26.11
C ASP A 220 0.71 -8.89 24.66
N TYR A 221 0.12 -10.07 24.45
CA TYR A 221 -0.20 -10.61 23.14
C TYR A 221 -1.59 -11.25 23.11
N THR A 222 -2.11 -11.42 21.90
CA THR A 222 -3.43 -11.98 21.65
C THR A 222 -3.48 -13.45 22.03
N ASN A 223 -4.37 -13.85 22.94
CA ASN A 223 -4.59 -15.26 23.22
C ASN A 223 -5.41 -15.91 22.09
N ILE A 224 -4.72 -16.40 21.06
CA ILE A 224 -5.36 -17.03 19.89
C ILE A 224 -6.15 -18.29 20.30
N TYR A 225 -5.70 -19.06 21.29
CA TYR A 225 -6.41 -20.27 21.71
C TYR A 225 -7.80 -20.01 22.31
N GLU A 226 -8.03 -18.80 22.82
CA GLU A 226 -9.30 -18.35 23.38
C GLU A 226 -10.08 -17.45 22.41
N ASN A 227 -9.38 -16.64 21.62
CA ASN A 227 -9.96 -15.61 20.75
C ASN A 227 -9.59 -15.85 19.29
N ASN A 228 -9.83 -17.04 18.75
CA ASN A 228 -9.29 -17.43 17.44
C ASN A 228 -10.02 -16.84 16.24
N ILE A 229 -11.30 -16.49 16.38
CA ILE A 229 -12.09 -15.95 15.27
C ILE A 229 -12.58 -14.57 15.64
N VAL A 230 -12.20 -13.57 14.83
CA VAL A 230 -12.74 -12.21 14.94
C VAL A 230 -13.30 -11.77 13.59
N HIS A 231 -14.62 -11.71 13.54
CA HIS A 231 -15.41 -11.14 12.45
C HIS A 231 -16.41 -10.09 12.97
N ASN A 232 -16.50 -9.90 14.28
CA ASN A 232 -17.35 -8.92 14.95
C ASN A 232 -16.60 -8.36 16.19
N GLY A 233 -17.00 -7.19 16.68
CA GLY A 233 -16.34 -6.54 17.81
C GLY A 233 -15.36 -5.44 17.38
N ILE A 234 -15.92 -4.23 17.27
CA ILE A 234 -15.19 -3.05 16.78
C ILE A 234 -13.95 -2.71 17.62
N ASP A 235 -14.01 -2.91 18.94
CA ASP A 235 -12.90 -2.63 19.85
C ASP A 235 -11.67 -3.50 19.54
N PHE A 236 -11.88 -4.78 19.23
CA PHE A 236 -10.80 -5.66 18.81
C PHE A 236 -10.26 -5.22 17.45
N MET A 237 -11.12 -4.93 16.48
CA MET A 237 -10.69 -4.51 15.14
C MET A 237 -9.86 -3.22 15.19
N ILE A 238 -10.28 -2.24 16.01
CA ILE A 238 -9.52 -1.01 16.24
C ILE A 238 -8.17 -1.33 16.91
N LYS A 239 -8.14 -2.18 17.95
CA LYS A 239 -6.88 -2.60 18.59
C LYS A 239 -5.95 -3.29 17.59
N PHE A 240 -6.48 -4.21 16.80
CA PHE A 240 -5.73 -4.97 15.81
C PHE A 240 -5.22 -4.07 14.69
N MET A 241 -6.00 -3.11 14.20
CA MET A 241 -5.53 -2.13 13.20
C MET A 241 -4.47 -1.16 13.75
N ASN A 242 -4.51 -0.84 15.05
CA ASN A 242 -3.40 -0.13 15.69
C ASN A 242 -2.11 -0.97 15.73
N GLN A 243 -2.21 -2.27 16.01
CA GLN A 243 -1.07 -3.19 15.92
C GLN A 243 -0.59 -3.32 14.47
N PHE A 244 -1.52 -3.42 13.52
CA PHE A 244 -1.29 -3.41 12.08
C PHE A 244 -0.47 -2.18 11.67
N LYS A 245 -0.87 -0.97 12.06
CA LYS A 245 -0.09 0.26 11.82
C LYS A 245 1.35 0.19 12.35
N ASN A 246 1.54 -0.41 13.53
CA ASN A 246 2.85 -0.50 14.19
C ASN A 246 3.74 -1.62 13.62
N ALA A 247 3.14 -2.57 12.91
CA ALA A 247 3.84 -3.62 12.19
C ALA A 247 4.54 -3.14 10.92
N PHE A 248 4.15 -1.99 10.36
CA PHE A 248 4.77 -1.39 9.17
C PHE A 248 5.94 -0.46 9.55
N TYR A 249 7.11 -0.62 8.94
CA TYR A 249 8.26 0.30 9.10
C TYR A 249 9.22 0.34 7.92
#